data_AF-A0A969LJH0-F1
#
_entry.id   AF-A0A969LJH0-F1
#
_cell.length_a   1.000
_cell.length_b   1.000
_cell.length_c   1.000
_cell.angle_alpha   90.00
_cell.angle_beta   90.00
_cell.angle_gamma   90.00
#
_symmetry.space_group_name_H-M   'P 1'
#
loop_
_entity.id
_entity.type
_entity.pdbx_description
1 polymer ?
#
loop_
_entity_poly.entity_id
_entity_poly.type
_entity_poly.pdbx_seq_one_letter_code
_entity_poly.pdbx_strand_id
1 'polypeptide(L)'
;MLLDPAPASAPNTIPAELYPLLDFITPNTIEAGQLVGFPVEDRQTAERAALILRDRGVGTVLVTLGEQGVLCVSELDAFALPATPSRRSGYRS
;
A
#
# COMPACT_ATOMS: atom_id res chain seq x y z
N MET A 1 1.98 -11.75 10.82
CA MET A 1 0.63 -11.99 10.23
C MET A 1 0.51 -11.18 8.94
N LEU A 2 -0.18 -11.69 7.90
CA LEU A 2 -0.48 -10.96 6.67
C LEU A 2 -1.92 -10.46 6.74
N LEU A 3 -2.12 -9.14 6.67
CA LEU A 3 -3.45 -8.52 6.64
C LEU A 3 -3.69 -8.04 5.20
N ASP A 4 -4.71 -8.59 4.56
CA ASP A 4 -5.21 -8.19 3.24
C ASP A 4 -6.49 -7.35 3.44
N PRO A 5 -6.38 -6.01 3.57
CA PRO A 5 -7.56 -5.18 3.75
C PRO A 5 -8.24 -4.96 2.40
N ALA A 6 -9.20 -5.82 2.03
CA ALA A 6 -10.29 -5.44 1.12
C ALA A 6 -11.59 -6.14 1.57
N PRO A 7 -12.72 -5.43 1.75
CA PRO A 7 -13.21 -4.34 0.90
C PRO A 7 -13.35 -2.97 1.60
N ALA A 8 -13.34 -1.92 0.76
CA ALA A 8 -13.41 -0.49 1.05
C ALA A 8 -14.69 0.04 1.76
N SER A 9 -15.43 -0.81 2.49
CA SER A 9 -16.73 -0.47 3.09
C SER A 9 -16.74 -0.43 4.61
N ALA A 10 -15.65 -0.80 5.28
CA ALA A 10 -15.50 -0.60 6.73
C ALA A 10 -14.64 0.65 6.99
N PRO A 11 -14.87 1.40 8.08
CA PRO A 11 -13.91 2.41 8.51
C PRO A 11 -12.59 1.68 8.86
N ASN A 12 -11.65 1.72 7.90
CA ASN A 12 -10.35 1.04 7.93
C ASN A 12 -9.37 1.76 8.87
N THR A 13 -9.78 2.00 10.11
CA THR A 13 -8.88 2.47 11.15
C THR A 13 -8.29 1.26 11.87
N ILE A 14 -7.01 1.02 11.65
CA ILE A 14 -6.23 0.05 12.43
C ILE A 14 -5.91 0.74 13.78
N PRO A 15 -6.27 0.15 14.93
CA PRO A 15 -5.86 0.66 16.23
C PRO A 15 -4.35 0.84 16.30
N ALA A 16 -3.89 1.91 16.95
CA ALA A 16 -2.48 2.30 16.94
C ALA A 16 -1.56 1.20 17.47
N GLU A 17 -2.02 0.46 18.49
CA GLU A 17 -1.32 -0.65 19.12
C GLU A 17 -1.09 -1.86 18.20
N LEU A 18 -1.82 -1.97 17.08
CA LEU A 18 -1.66 -3.08 16.16
C LEU A 18 -0.58 -2.85 15.11
N TYR A 19 -0.22 -1.60 14.79
CA TYR A 19 0.78 -1.32 13.75
C TYR A 19 2.15 -1.96 14.04
N PRO A 20 2.70 -1.94 15.27
CA PRO A 20 3.96 -2.61 15.59
C PRO A 20 3.92 -4.13 15.48
N LEU A 21 2.72 -4.74 15.39
CA LEU A 21 2.54 -6.18 15.27
C LEU A 21 2.44 -6.64 13.79
N LEU A 22 2.44 -5.70 12.84
CA LEU A 22 2.34 -5.99 11.42
C LEU A 22 3.73 -6.14 10.81
N ASP A 23 4.06 -7.36 10.36
CA ASP A 23 5.27 -7.61 9.58
C ASP A 23 5.18 -6.91 8.21
N PHE A 24 4.02 -7.00 7.56
CA PHE A 24 3.75 -6.44 6.24
C PHE A 24 2.33 -5.84 6.18
N ILE A 25 2.17 -4.75 5.43
CA ILE A 25 0.86 -4.22 5.01
C ILE A 25 0.90 -3.86 3.53
N THR A 26 -0.15 -4.16 2.79
CA THR A 26 -0.20 -4.01 1.31
C THR A 26 -1.35 -3.10 0.83
N PRO A 27 -1.50 -1.85 1.31
CA PRO A 27 -2.64 -1.03 0.93
C PRO A 27 -2.58 -0.63 -0.55
N ASN A 28 -3.74 -0.45 -1.18
CA ASN A 28 -3.82 0.38 -2.39
C ASN A 28 -3.77 1.88 -2.04
N THR A 29 -3.78 2.75 -3.06
CA THR A 29 -3.73 4.21 -2.84
C THR A 29 -4.89 4.74 -2.00
N ILE A 30 -6.10 4.20 -2.15
CA ILE A 30 -7.28 4.61 -1.40
C ILE A 30 -7.13 4.24 0.08
N GLU A 31 -6.77 2.99 0.37
CA GLU A 31 -6.53 2.51 1.74
C GLU A 31 -5.35 3.22 2.40
N ALA A 32 -4.26 3.43 1.67
CA ALA A 32 -3.10 4.16 2.18
C ALA A 32 -3.52 5.55 2.62
N GLY A 33 -4.28 6.26 1.79
CA GLY A 33 -4.81 7.58 2.11
C GLY A 33 -5.74 7.61 3.32
N GLN A 34 -6.59 6.60 3.47
CA GLN A 34 -7.44 6.44 4.65
C GLN A 34 -6.62 6.24 5.93
N LEU A 35 -5.55 5.44 5.87
CA LEU A 35 -4.70 5.16 7.03
C LEU A 35 -3.88 6.38 7.45
N VAL A 36 -3.38 7.19 6.50
CA VAL A 36 -2.48 8.32 6.78
C VAL A 36 -3.17 9.68 6.87
N GLY A 37 -4.44 9.77 6.47
CA GLY A 37 -5.26 10.98 6.61
C GLY A 37 -5.01 12.04 5.53
N PHE A 38 -4.40 11.68 4.40
CA PHE A 38 -4.25 12.55 3.23
C PHE A 38 -4.35 11.76 1.92
N PRO A 39 -4.72 12.39 0.79
CA PRO A 39 -4.81 11.70 -0.49
C PRO A 39 -3.47 11.12 -0.96
N VAL A 40 -3.48 9.87 -1.41
CA VAL A 40 -2.35 9.21 -2.06
C VAL A 40 -2.72 9.02 -3.52
N GLU A 41 -2.05 9.74 -4.41
CA GLU A 41 -2.45 9.85 -5.83
C GLU A 41 -1.28 9.56 -6.78
N ASP A 42 -0.06 9.64 -6.28
CA ASP A 42 1.16 9.47 -7.04
C ASP A 42 2.24 8.76 -6.21
N ARG A 43 3.39 8.52 -6.84
CA ARG A 43 4.52 7.87 -6.19
C ARG A 43 5.02 8.62 -4.94
N GLN A 44 5.06 9.96 -5.00
CA GLN A 44 5.63 10.77 -3.93
C GLN A 44 4.74 10.74 -2.68
N THR A 45 3.43 10.87 -2.87
CA THR A 45 2.43 10.76 -1.81
C THR A 45 2.35 9.33 -1.26
N ALA A 46 2.52 8.32 -2.11
CA ALA A 46 2.59 6.92 -1.68
C ALA A 46 3.83 6.62 -0.82
N GLU A 47 4.99 7.17 -1.19
CA GLU A 47 6.21 7.04 -0.41
C GLU A 47 6.07 7.71 0.96
N ARG A 48 5.52 8.93 1.00
CA ARG A 48 5.20 9.61 2.26
C ARG A 48 4.25 8.79 3.12
N ALA A 49 3.21 8.20 2.53
CA ALA A 49 2.27 7.37 3.26
C ALA A 49 2.96 6.12 3.84
N ALA A 50 3.79 5.44 3.05
CA ALA A 50 4.53 4.28 3.47
C ALA A 50 5.50 4.57 4.63
N LEU A 51 6.19 5.71 4.58
CA LEU A 51 7.07 6.16 5.67
C LEU A 51 6.30 6.40 6.97
N ILE A 52 5.12 7.01 6.92
CA ILE A 52 4.27 7.21 8.11
C ILE A 52 3.82 5.88 8.69
N LEU A 53 3.47 4.90 7.85
CA LEU A 53 3.07 3.57 8.32
C LEU A 53 4.25 2.80 8.92
N ARG A 54 5.47 2.97 8.39
CA ARG A 54 6.71 2.45 9.00
C ARG A 54 6.97 3.10 10.36
N ASP A 55 6.80 4.41 10.47
CA ASP A 55 6.97 5.17 11.72
C ASP A 55 5.98 4.72 12.81
N ARG A 56 4.79 4.25 12.41
CA ARG A 56 3.82 3.62 13.31
C ARG A 56 4.19 2.20 13.76
N GLY A 57 5.28 1.62 13.23
CA GLY A 57 5.85 0.35 13.65
C GLY A 57 5.67 -0.82 12.69
N VAL A 58 5.04 -0.63 11.52
CA VAL A 58 4.87 -1.71 10.53
C VAL A 58 6.23 -2.14 9.98
N GLY A 59 6.53 -3.43 9.88
CA GLY A 59 7.81 -3.98 9.39
C GLY A 59 8.13 -3.67 7.92
N THR A 60 7.15 -3.74 7.02
CA THR A 60 7.32 -3.40 5.60
C THR A 60 5.99 -2.97 5.02
N VAL A 61 6.01 -1.94 4.18
CA VAL A 61 4.82 -1.36 3.57
C VAL A 61 4.90 -1.47 2.05
N LEU A 62 3.89 -2.07 1.44
CA LEU A 62 3.76 -2.21 -0.01
C LEU A 62 2.55 -1.44 -0.51
N VAL A 63 2.73 -0.28 -1.13
CA VAL A 63 1.62 0.50 -1.69
C VAL A 63 1.41 0.11 -3.15
N THR A 64 0.25 -0.44 -3.48
CA THR A 64 -0.10 -0.75 -4.87
C THR A 64 -0.59 0.51 -5.60
N LEU A 65 -0.01 0.77 -6.78
CA LEU A 65 -0.21 1.98 -7.60
C LEU A 65 -0.93 1.66 -8.92
N GLY A 66 -1.71 0.57 -8.94
CA GLY A 66 -2.40 0.09 -10.13
C GLY A 66 -1.43 -0.25 -11.27
N GLU A 67 -1.60 0.39 -12.43
CA GLU A 67 -0.76 0.18 -13.61
C GLU A 67 0.69 0.65 -13.45
N GLN A 68 0.98 1.46 -12.44
CA GLN A 68 2.35 1.89 -12.13
C GLN A 68 3.13 0.85 -11.33
N GLY A 69 2.46 -0.21 -10.86
CA GLY A 69 3.07 -1.31 -10.12
C GLY A 69 2.93 -1.14 -8.61
N VAL A 70 4.01 -1.39 -7.87
CA VAL A 70 4.02 -1.36 -6.40
C VAL A 70 5.25 -0.64 -5.87
N LEU A 71 5.05 0.17 -4.85
CA LEU A 71 6.13 0.78 -4.06
C LEU A 71 6.32 -0.05 -2.79
N CYS A 72 7.54 -0.48 -2.51
CA CYS A 72 7.93 -1.18 -1.28
C CYS A 72 8.83 -0.27 -0.45
N VAL A 73 8.51 -0.13 0.84
CA VAL A 73 9.33 0.57 1.84
C VAL A 73 9.52 -0.34 3.05
N SER A 74 10.78 -0.62 3.38
CA SER A 74 11.20 -1.45 4.52
C SER A 74 12.16 -0.66 5.41
N GLU A 75 12.82 -1.32 6.37
CA GLU A 75 13.89 -0.70 7.15
C GLU A 75 15.16 -0.45 6.33
N LEU A 76 15.46 -1.39 5.43
CA LEU A 76 16.74 -1.44 4.74
C LEU A 76 16.69 -0.71 3.40
N ASP A 77 15.56 -0.79 2.71
CA ASP A 77 15.41 -0.32 1.34
C ASP A 77 14.01 0.25 1.06
N ALA A 78 13.98 1.15 0.07
CA ALA A 78 12.79 1.62 -0.61
C ALA A 78 12.96 1.43 -2.13
N PHE A 79 12.09 0.65 -2.76
CA PHE A 79 12.16 0.36 -4.19
C PHE A 79 10.76 0.24 -4.80
N ALA A 80 10.66 0.41 -6.11
CA ALA A 80 9.40 0.16 -6.81
C ALA A 80 9.59 -0.91 -7.88
N LEU A 81 8.56 -1.74 -8.01
CA LEU A 81 8.46 -2.73 -9.06
C LEU A 81 7.37 -2.27 -10.05
N PRO A 82 7.66 -2.23 -11.36
CA PRO A 82 6.66 -1.88 -12.36
C PRO A 82 5.58 -2.96 -12.42
N ALA A 83 4.36 -2.58 -12.83
CA ALA A 83 3.33 -3.57 -13.12
C ALA A 83 3.76 -4.43 -14.31
N THR A 84 3.56 -5.75 -14.21
CA THR A 84 3.65 -6.60 -15.39
C THR A 84 2.53 -6.23 -16.35
N PRO A 85 2.82 -5.92 -17.62
CA PRO A 85 1.78 -5.62 -18.59
C PRO A 85 0.89 -6.86 -18.75
N SER A 86 -0.36 -6.76 -18.33
CA SER A 86 -1.35 -7.79 -18.63
C SER A 86 -1.55 -7.80 -20.15
N ARG A 87 -1.13 -8.87 -20.85
CA ARG A 87 -1.56 -9.10 -22.23
C ARG A 87 -3.09 -9.11 -22.22
N ARG A 88 -3.74 -8.04 -22.68
CA ARG A 88 -5.16 -8.10 -23.02
C ARG A 88 -5.28 -9.10 -24.17
N SER A 89 -5.77 -10.30 -23.88
CA SER A 89 -6.29 -11.19 -24.91
C SER A 89 -7.49 -10.48 -25.54
N GLY A 90 -7.30 -10.01 -26.77
CA GLY A 90 -8.40 -9.49 -27.56
C GLY A 90 -9.36 -10.61 -27.90
N TYR A 91 -10.46 -10.71 -27.15
CA TYR A 91 -11.67 -11.33 -27.65
C TYR A 91 -12.58 -10.21 -28.15
N ARG A 92 -12.49 -9.91 -29.45
CA ARG A 92 -13.52 -9.17 -30.17
C ARG A 92 -14.67 -10.15 -30.41
N SER A 93 -15.87 -9.75 -29.99
CA SER A 93 -17.14 -10.30 -30.48
C SER A 93 -17.33 -10.06 -31.97
#